data_AF-A0A4R8G3T1-F1
#
_entry.id   AF-A0A4R8G3T1-F1
#
_cell.length_a   1.000
_cell.length_b   1.000
_cell.length_c   1.000
_cell.angle_alpha   90.00
_cell.angle_beta   90.00
_cell.angle_gamma   90.00
#
_symmetry.space_group_name_H-M   'P 1'
#
loop_
_entity.id
_entity.type
_entity.pdbx_description
1 polymer ?
#
loop_
_entity_poly.entity_id
_entity_poly.type
_entity_poly.pdbx_seq_one_letter_code
_entity_poly.pdbx_strand_id
1 'polypeptide(L)'
;MTGPIPLDSFTAGLRPPMKETAEDEAVREKTYRVAADELRGFIERFEALAEEKAQIGDQQKEVMAAAKARGYDTKALRRIIALRKRHADDIAEEEAVLQLYREALGM
;
A
#
# COMPACT_ATOMS: atom_id res chain seq x y z
N MET A 1 15.98 -59.38 -43.80
CA MET A 1 14.53 -59.27 -43.55
C MET A 1 14.29 -59.41 -42.05
N THR A 2 14.20 -58.30 -41.34
CA THR A 2 13.72 -58.19 -39.94
C THR A 2 12.99 -56.85 -39.89
N GLY A 3 11.67 -56.89 -39.65
CA GLY A 3 10.73 -55.79 -39.93
C GLY A 3 10.82 -54.58 -38.98
N PRO A 4 10.03 -53.52 -39.26
CA PRO A 4 10.03 -52.30 -38.46
C PRO A 4 9.41 -52.52 -37.08
N ILE A 5 10.01 -51.88 -36.07
CA ILE A 5 9.51 -51.84 -34.69
C ILE A 5 8.15 -51.11 -34.69
N PRO A 6 7.08 -51.68 -34.10
CA PRO A 6 5.78 -51.02 -34.06
C PRO A 6 5.84 -49.76 -33.21
N LEU A 7 5.30 -48.66 -33.74
CA LEU A 7 5.31 -47.32 -33.14
C LEU A 7 4.28 -47.15 -32.00
N ASP A 8 3.66 -48.23 -31.52
CA ASP A 8 2.52 -48.19 -30.59
C ASP A 8 2.89 -48.50 -29.13
N SER A 9 4.18 -48.52 -28.78
CA SER A 9 4.65 -48.90 -27.44
C SER A 9 5.03 -47.72 -26.52
N PHE A 10 4.65 -46.49 -26.86
CA PHE A 10 4.68 -45.37 -25.92
C PHE A 10 3.26 -45.06 -25.41
N THR A 11 2.67 -46.03 -24.71
CA THR A 11 1.67 -45.67 -23.71
C THR A 11 2.38 -44.79 -22.68
N ALA A 12 2.07 -43.50 -22.71
CA ALA A 12 2.44 -42.57 -21.66
C ALA A 12 1.98 -43.18 -20.34
N GLY A 13 2.92 -43.74 -19.57
CA GLY A 13 2.65 -44.20 -18.22
C GLY A 13 2.09 -43.01 -17.46
N LEU A 14 0.79 -43.04 -17.15
CA LEU A 14 0.23 -42.23 -16.09
C LEU A 14 1.12 -42.49 -14.87
N ARG A 15 1.97 -41.54 -14.53
CA ARG A 15 2.71 -41.58 -13.27
C ARG A 15 1.66 -41.81 -12.18
N PRO A 16 1.76 -42.88 -11.37
CA PRO A 16 0.78 -43.12 -10.32
C PRO A 16 0.70 -41.86 -9.46
N PRO A 17 -0.49 -41.40 -9.05
CA PRO A 17 -0.58 -40.27 -8.13
C PRO A 17 0.20 -40.67 -6.88
N MET A 18 1.37 -40.07 -6.69
CA MET A 18 2.17 -40.30 -5.50
C MET A 18 1.30 -39.87 -4.32
N LYS A 19 1.03 -40.80 -3.41
CA LYS A 19 0.36 -40.47 -2.14
C LYS A 19 1.30 -39.51 -1.41
N GLU A 20 0.80 -38.35 -1.03
CA GLU A 20 1.56 -37.46 -0.14
C GLU A 20 1.94 -38.25 1.12
N THR A 21 3.21 -38.18 1.49
CA THR A 21 3.68 -38.81 2.72
C THR A 21 3.35 -37.91 3.91
N ALA A 22 3.29 -38.48 5.11
CA ALA A 22 3.09 -37.70 6.34
C ALA A 22 4.17 -36.62 6.52
N GLU A 23 5.37 -36.85 5.97
CA GLU A 23 6.46 -35.88 5.95
C GLU A 23 6.17 -34.70 4.99
N ASP A 24 5.59 -34.97 3.81
CA ASP A 24 5.17 -33.93 2.86
C ASP A 24 4.04 -33.05 3.44
N GLU A 25 3.09 -33.66 4.14
CA GLU A 25 2.00 -32.97 4.82
C GLU A 25 2.54 -32.05 5.93
N ALA A 26 3.48 -32.55 6.74
CA ALA A 26 4.13 -31.77 7.80
C ALA A 26 4.93 -30.57 7.24
N VAL A 27 5.62 -30.73 6.09
CA VAL A 27 6.35 -29.65 5.42
C VAL A 27 5.39 -28.60 4.88
N ARG A 28 4.29 -29.01 4.25
CA ARG A 28 3.23 -28.08 3.78
C ARG A 28 2.63 -27.33 4.95
N GLU A 29 2.23 -28.02 6.02
CA GLU A 29 1.67 -27.40 7.21
C GLU A 29 2.64 -26.39 7.83
N LYS A 30 3.93 -26.73 7.96
CA LYS A 30 4.97 -25.81 8.42
C LYS A 30 5.05 -24.57 7.52
N THR A 31 5.02 -24.75 6.21
CA THR A 31 5.06 -23.65 5.24
C THR A 31 3.83 -22.74 5.37
N TYR A 32 2.64 -23.32 5.53
CA TYR A 32 1.42 -22.56 5.79
C TYR A 32 1.47 -21.78 7.10
N ARG A 33 1.99 -22.38 8.18
CA ARG A 33 2.15 -21.70 9.47
C ARG A 33 3.09 -20.50 9.35
N VAL A 34 4.25 -20.68 8.70
CA VAL A 34 5.20 -19.57 8.46
C VAL A 34 4.55 -18.45 7.65
N ALA A 35 3.83 -18.76 6.58
CA ALA A 35 3.13 -17.76 5.77
C ALA A 35 1.99 -17.07 6.55
N ALA A 36 1.27 -17.81 7.39
CA ALA A 36 0.20 -17.26 8.23
C ALA A 36 0.75 -16.32 9.32
N ASP A 37 1.89 -16.66 9.92
CA ASP A 37 2.56 -15.82 10.92
C ASP A 37 3.06 -14.52 10.29
N GLU A 38 3.63 -14.59 9.07
CA GLU A 38 4.05 -13.40 8.32
C GLU A 38 2.86 -12.49 7.97
N LEU A 39 1.77 -13.06 7.47
CA LEU A 39 0.53 -12.32 7.16
C LEU A 39 -0.01 -11.62 8.42
N ARG A 40 -0.05 -12.34 9.55
CA ARG A 40 -0.48 -11.77 10.84
C ARG A 40 0.41 -10.59 11.25
N GLY A 41 1.73 -10.73 11.10
CA GLY A 41 2.68 -9.65 11.39
C GLY A 41 2.52 -8.41 10.49
N PHE A 42 2.05 -8.55 9.24
CA PHE A 42 1.68 -7.39 8.42
C PHE A 42 0.39 -6.72 8.92
N ILE A 43 -0.63 -7.51 9.26
CA ILE A 43 -1.93 -7.01 9.73
C ILE A 43 -1.75 -6.24 11.05
N GLU A 44 -1.09 -6.84 12.04
CA GLU A 44 -0.89 -6.22 13.36
C GLU A 44 -0.14 -4.89 13.26
N ARG A 45 0.92 -4.83 12.43
CA ARG A 45 1.66 -3.57 12.20
C ARG A 45 0.78 -2.51 11.53
N PHE A 46 -0.05 -2.90 10.56
CA PHE A 46 -0.94 -1.97 9.89
C PHE A 46 -2.02 -1.43 10.84
N GLU A 47 -2.61 -2.30 11.66
CA GLU A 47 -3.61 -1.91 12.66
C GLU A 47 -3.02 -0.96 13.72
N ALA A 48 -1.81 -1.24 14.20
CA ALA A 48 -1.10 -0.34 15.12
C ALA A 48 -0.85 1.04 14.48
N LEU A 49 -0.42 1.09 13.22
CA LEU A 49 -0.23 2.34 12.48
C LEU A 49 -1.57 3.07 12.24
N ALA A 50 -2.67 2.34 12.05
CA ALA A 50 -3.99 2.93 11.88
C ALA A 50 -4.48 3.59 13.17
N GLU A 51 -4.25 2.95 14.32
CA GLU A 51 -4.55 3.52 15.63
C GLU A 51 -3.69 4.76 15.91
N GLU A 52 -2.37 4.68 15.68
CA GLU A 52 -1.46 5.82 15.84
C GLU A 52 -1.91 7.01 14.95
N LYS A 53 -2.26 6.73 13.68
CA LYS A 53 -2.78 7.74 12.76
C LYS A 53 -4.07 8.38 13.28
N ALA A 54 -4.96 7.61 13.89
CA ALA A 54 -6.19 8.14 14.48
C ALA A 54 -5.87 9.08 15.66
N GLN A 55 -5.00 8.65 16.58
CA GLN A 55 -4.53 9.46 17.72
C GLN A 55 -3.87 10.76 17.26
N ILE A 56 -2.98 10.70 16.27
CA ILE A 56 -2.36 11.88 15.66
C ILE A 56 -3.41 12.81 15.06
N GLY A 57 -4.43 12.23 14.39
CA GLY A 57 -5.54 12.99 13.82
C GLY A 57 -6.31 13.78 14.88
N ASP A 58 -6.52 13.18 16.06
CA ASP A 58 -7.21 13.84 17.17
C ASP A 58 -6.34 14.93 17.82
N GLN A 59 -5.05 14.66 18.03
CA GLN A 59 -4.08 15.69 18.47
C GLN A 59 -4.04 16.90 17.52
N GLN A 60 -4.08 16.68 16.21
CA GLN A 60 -4.15 17.77 15.22
C GLN A 60 -5.43 18.60 15.35
N LYS A 61 -6.57 17.98 15.64
CA LYS A 61 -7.84 18.69 15.86
C LYS A 61 -7.77 19.55 17.11
N GLU A 62 -7.18 19.05 18.20
CA GLU A 62 -7.00 19.79 19.44
C GLU A 62 -6.13 21.04 19.25
N VAL A 63 -5.02 20.93 18.51
CA VAL A 63 -4.17 22.08 18.16
C VAL A 63 -4.97 23.15 17.39
N MET A 64 -5.76 22.73 16.41
CA MET A 64 -6.60 23.64 15.62
C MET A 64 -7.70 24.28 16.48
N ALA A 65 -8.29 23.53 17.42
CA ALA A 65 -9.28 24.05 18.35
C ALA A 65 -8.67 25.09 19.31
N ALA A 66 -7.47 24.83 19.84
CA ALA A 66 -6.73 25.77 20.67
C ALA A 66 -6.36 27.05 19.89
N ALA A 67 -5.93 26.93 18.64
CA ALA A 67 -5.69 28.08 17.77
C ALA A 67 -6.97 28.90 17.57
N LYS A 68 -8.10 28.24 17.31
CA LYS A 68 -9.41 28.92 17.18
C LYS A 68 -9.82 29.64 18.46
N ALA A 69 -9.64 29.02 19.62
CA ALA A 69 -9.96 29.61 20.92
C ALA A 69 -9.11 30.87 21.22
N ARG A 70 -7.89 30.93 20.68
CA ARG A 70 -7.00 32.10 20.74
C ARG A 70 -7.31 33.17 19.68
N GLY A 71 -8.31 32.95 18.82
CA GLY A 71 -8.74 33.91 17.79
C GLY A 71 -8.06 33.77 16.42
N TYR A 72 -7.28 32.70 16.18
CA TYR A 72 -6.69 32.47 14.86
C TYR A 72 -7.71 31.87 13.87
N ASP A 73 -7.61 32.26 12.60
CA ASP A 73 -8.36 31.60 11.53
C ASP A 73 -7.73 30.25 11.15
N THR A 74 -8.40 29.17 11.55
CA THR A 74 -7.98 27.79 11.23
C THR A 74 -7.97 27.48 9.74
N LYS A 75 -8.74 28.18 8.89
CA LYS A 75 -8.70 27.98 7.43
C LYS A 75 -7.39 28.53 6.86
N ALA A 76 -7.02 29.75 7.24
CA ALA A 76 -5.74 30.34 6.86
C ALA A 76 -4.55 29.48 7.35
N LEU A 77 -4.58 29.00 8.60
CA LEU A 77 -3.53 28.12 9.13
C LEU A 77 -3.38 26.82 8.32
N ARG A 78 -4.49 26.16 7.95
CA ARG A 78 -4.44 24.96 7.10
C ARG A 78 -3.84 25.26 5.72
N ARG A 79 -4.16 26.41 5.13
CA ARG A 79 -3.59 26.83 3.84
C ARG A 79 -2.08 27.04 3.96
N ILE A 80 -1.61 27.71 5.00
CA ILE A 80 -0.19 27.91 5.27
C ILE A 80 0.53 26.57 5.46
N ILE A 81 -0.02 25.64 6.24
CA ILE A 81 0.58 24.31 6.42
C ILE A 81 0.67 23.56 5.09
N ALA A 82 -0.37 23.63 4.25
CA ALA A 82 -0.35 22.99 2.93
C ALA A 82 0.71 23.61 2.01
N LEU A 83 0.82 24.94 1.98
CA LEU A 83 1.87 25.65 1.22
C LEU A 83 3.26 25.23 1.69
N ARG A 84 3.49 25.13 3.00
CA ARG A 84 4.77 24.73 3.59
C ARG A 84 5.19 23.29 3.28
N LYS A 85 4.27 22.44 2.81
CA LYS A 85 4.57 21.04 2.42
C LYS A 85 5.02 20.90 0.97
N ARG A 86 4.82 21.93 0.14
CA ARG A 86 5.20 21.90 -1.28
C ARG A 86 6.62 22.40 -1.47
N HIS A 87 7.29 21.98 -2.55
CA HIS A 87 8.57 22.56 -2.94
C HIS A 87 8.36 24.01 -3.39
N ALA A 88 9.32 24.88 -3.05
CA ALA A 88 9.22 26.31 -3.37
C ALA A 88 9.06 26.55 -4.89
N ASP A 89 9.68 25.70 -5.70
CA ASP A 89 9.61 25.77 -7.17
C ASP A 89 8.20 25.45 -7.68
N ASP A 90 7.55 24.40 -7.15
CA ASP A 90 6.16 24.05 -7.50
C ASP A 90 5.17 25.16 -7.14
N ILE A 91 5.45 25.91 -6.06
CA ILE A 91 4.62 27.04 -5.64
C ILE A 91 4.80 28.20 -6.61
N ALA A 92 6.04 28.51 -6.98
CA ALA A 92 6.37 29.61 -7.88
C ALA A 92 5.81 29.39 -9.30
N GLU A 93 5.90 28.17 -9.83
CA GLU A 93 5.31 27.83 -11.13
C GLU A 93 3.79 27.99 -11.13
N GLU A 94 3.10 27.45 -10.11
CA GLU A 94 1.66 27.63 -9.99
C GLU A 94 1.27 29.10 -9.85
N GLU A 95 1.98 29.88 -9.02
CA GLU A 95 1.70 31.31 -8.86
C GLU A 95 1.89 32.09 -10.16
N ALA A 96 2.91 31.78 -10.95
CA ALA A 96 3.13 32.40 -12.26
C ALA A 96 1.98 32.12 -13.24
N VAL A 97 1.51 30.87 -13.30
CA VAL A 97 0.36 30.49 -14.14
C VAL A 97 -0.92 31.17 -13.65
N LEU A 98 -1.14 31.21 -12.33
CA LEU A 98 -2.33 31.82 -11.74
C LEU A 98 -2.36 33.33 -11.95
N GLN A 99 -1.20 33.98 -11.88
CA GLN A 99 -1.03 35.39 -12.18
C GLN A 99 -1.37 35.70 -13.64
N LEU A 100 -0.85 34.91 -14.59
CA LEU A 100 -1.19 35.05 -16.01
C LEU A 100 -2.71 34.94 -16.26
N TYR A 101 -3.38 34.00 -15.59
CA TYR A 101 -4.83 33.85 -15.69
C TYR A 101 -5.60 35.01 -15.06
N ARG A 102 -5.15 35.55 -13.92
CA ARG A 102 -5.76 36.73 -13.30
C ARG A 102 -5.65 37.95 -14.21
N GLU A 103 -4.47 38.17 -14.78
CA GLU A 103 -4.24 39.25 -15.75
C GLU A 103 -5.16 39.12 -16.97
N ALA A 104 -5.30 37.91 -17.53
CA ALA A 104 -6.20 37.64 -18.64
C ALA A 104 -7.68 37.86 -18.27
N LEU A 105 -8.06 37.66 -17.00
CA LEU A 105 -9.40 37.87 -16.48
C LEU A 105 -9.66 39.28 -15.94
N GLY A 106 -8.63 40.14 -15.88
CA GLY A 106 -8.73 41.50 -15.33
C GLY A 106 -8.96 41.55 -13.81
N MET A 107 -8.44 40.55 -13.08
CA MET A 107 -8.48 40.44 -11.61
C MET A 107 -7.14 40.81 -10.97
#